data_AF-A0A7J7LG71-F1
#
_entry.id   AF-A0A7J7LG71-F1
#
_cell.length_a   1.000
_cell.length_b   1.000
_cell.length_c   1.000
_cell.angle_alpha   90.00
_cell.angle_beta   90.00
_cell.angle_gamma   90.00
#
_symmetry.space_group_name_H-M   'P 1'
#
loop_
_entity.id
_entity.type
_entity.pdbx_description
1 polymer ?
#
loop_
_entity_poly.entity_id
_entity_poly.type
_entity_poly.pdbx_seq_one_letter_code
_entity_poly.pdbx_strand_id
1 'polypeptide(L)'
;MESPTPDLSGIPSPRVFHTHLFYNVLPESIKNSKSKIVYVVRNPKDTFISLWHFMNEIRTNEPGPFPIEKAFESFYNGVHSHGPFFDHVLQYWTESLNSPNKIVFLKSRR
;
A
#
# COMPACT_ATOMS: atom_id res chain seq x y z
N MET A 1 3.62 22.50 -9.96
CA MET A 1 2.32 23.12 -9.61
C MET A 1 1.80 22.35 -8.41
N GLU A 2 1.76 22.95 -7.23
CA GLU A 2 1.10 22.34 -6.08
C GLU A 2 -0.41 22.38 -6.35
N SER A 3 -1.04 21.22 -6.48
CA SER A 3 -2.49 21.13 -6.49
C SER A 3 -3.00 21.49 -5.08
N PRO A 4 -4.00 22.38 -4.95
CA PRO A 4 -4.56 22.70 -3.64
C PRO A 4 -5.08 21.43 -2.98
N THR A 5 -4.80 21.27 -1.68
CA THR A 5 -5.30 20.13 -0.90
C THR A 5 -6.83 20.14 -0.96
N PRO A 6 -7.47 19.04 -1.42
CA PRO A 6 -8.92 19.00 -1.55
C PRO A 6 -9.57 19.16 -0.18
N ASP A 7 -10.60 20.01 -0.08
CA ASP A 7 -11.39 20.13 1.14
C ASP A 7 -12.29 18.90 1.29
N LEU A 8 -12.04 18.13 2.36
CA LEU A 8 -12.76 16.90 2.69
C LEU A 8 -13.79 17.11 3.81
N SER A 9 -14.06 18.37 4.21
CA SER A 9 -14.97 18.73 5.29
C SER A 9 -16.44 18.40 4.96
N GLY A 10 -16.81 18.46 3.68
CA GLY A 10 -18.17 18.17 3.22
C GLY A 10 -18.55 16.68 3.17
N ILE A 11 -17.60 15.75 3.37
CA ILE A 11 -17.88 14.32 3.32
C ILE A 11 -18.46 13.85 4.67
N PRO A 12 -19.68 13.28 4.71
CA PRO A 12 -20.31 12.85 5.95
C PRO A 12 -19.54 11.69 6.61
N SER A 13 -19.64 11.57 7.93
CA SER A 13 -19.03 10.47 8.69
C SER A 13 -19.94 9.25 8.77
N PRO A 14 -19.39 8.01 8.79
CA PRO A 14 -17.97 7.66 8.73
C PRO A 14 -17.38 7.79 7.31
N ARG A 15 -16.13 8.26 7.23
CA ARG A 15 -15.40 8.42 5.95
C ARG A 15 -14.49 7.22 5.70
N VAL A 16 -14.42 6.77 4.45
CA VAL A 16 -13.56 5.66 4.01
C VAL A 16 -12.51 6.22 3.05
N PHE A 17 -11.24 6.00 3.38
CA PHE A 17 -10.10 6.36 2.56
C PHE A 17 -9.17 5.15 2.44
N HIS A 18 -8.38 5.11 1.37
CA HIS A 18 -7.35 4.09 1.19
C HIS A 18 -6.02 4.76 0.83
N THR A 19 -4.92 4.06 1.12
CA THR A 19 -3.56 4.53 0.81
C THR A 19 -2.60 3.35 0.72
N HIS A 20 -1.51 3.54 -0.02
CA HIS A 20 -0.36 2.61 -0.10
C HIS A 20 0.86 3.15 0.66
N LEU A 21 0.66 4.10 1.56
CA LEU A 21 1.72 4.63 2.41
C LEU A 21 2.14 3.62 3.47
N PHE A 22 3.43 3.63 3.81
CA PHE A 22 3.94 2.93 4.98
C PHE A 22 3.37 3.55 6.25
N TYR A 23 3.27 2.75 7.31
CA TYR A 23 2.73 3.23 8.58
C TYR A 23 3.54 4.41 9.15
N ASN A 24 4.87 4.32 9.09
CA ASN A 24 5.76 5.34 9.65
C ASN A 24 5.58 6.73 9.01
N VAL A 25 5.20 6.81 7.73
CA VAL A 25 4.97 8.07 7.01
C VAL A 25 3.50 8.52 7.02
N LEU A 26 2.59 7.78 7.67
CA LEU A 26 1.22 8.26 7.84
C LEU A 26 1.19 9.58 8.63
N PRO A 27 0.30 10.51 8.27
CA PRO A 27 0.09 11.72 9.05
C PRO A 27 -0.25 11.41 10.50
N GLU A 28 0.32 12.20 11.41
CA GLU A 28 0.12 12.05 12.85
C GLU A 28 -1.35 12.21 13.26
N SER A 29 -2.09 13.03 12.50
CA SER A 29 -3.53 13.17 12.64
C SER A 29 -4.29 11.86 12.42
N ILE A 30 -3.80 10.95 11.56
CA ILE A 30 -4.40 9.63 11.36
C ILE A 30 -4.00 8.69 12.49
N LYS A 31 -2.70 8.64 12.84
CA LYS A 31 -2.17 7.78 13.90
C LYS A 31 -2.86 8.05 15.25
N ASN A 32 -3.00 9.32 15.63
CA ASN A 32 -3.58 9.72 16.93
C ASN A 32 -5.10 9.91 16.93
N SER A 33 -5.78 9.82 15.79
CA SER A 33 -7.25 9.94 15.75
C SER A 33 -7.96 8.71 16.33
N LYS A 34 -9.30 8.77 16.41
CA LYS A 34 -10.15 7.61 16.71
C LYS A 34 -10.45 6.73 15.48
N SER A 35 -10.00 7.12 14.28
CA SER A 35 -10.22 6.37 13.03
C SER A 35 -9.56 4.99 13.11
N LYS A 36 -10.17 3.97 12.49
CA LYS A 36 -9.58 2.63 12.40
C LYS A 36 -8.76 2.48 11.13
N ILE A 37 -7.72 1.64 11.19
CA ILE A 37 -6.90 1.27 10.03
C ILE A 37 -7.18 -0.21 9.75
N VAL A 38 -7.54 -0.52 8.51
CA VAL A 38 -7.64 -1.91 8.05
C VAL A 38 -6.52 -2.13 7.06
N TYR A 39 -5.53 -2.92 7.45
CA TYR A 39 -4.41 -3.29 6.59
C TYR A 39 -4.69 -4.64 5.94
N VAL A 40 -4.65 -4.71 4.62
CA VAL A 40 -4.89 -5.95 3.88
C VAL A 40 -3.59 -6.40 3.23
N VAL A 41 -3.13 -7.60 3.58
CA VAL A 41 -1.98 -8.25 2.94
C VAL A 41 -2.43 -9.42 2.08
N ARG A 42 -1.79 -9.57 0.92
CA ARG A 42 -1.93 -10.73 0.03
C ARG A 42 -0.61 -11.51 -0.03
N ASN A 43 -0.67 -12.77 -0.47
CA ASN A 43 0.53 -13.56 -0.73
C ASN A 43 1.50 -12.77 -1.64
N PRO A 44 2.81 -12.68 -1.32
CA PRO A 44 3.76 -11.87 -2.08
C PRO A 44 3.87 -12.28 -3.55
N LYS A 45 3.77 -13.57 -3.88
CA LYS A 45 3.84 -14.06 -5.28
C LYS A 45 2.68 -13.53 -6.10
N ASP A 46 1.51 -13.56 -5.50
CA ASP A 46 0.26 -13.06 -6.04
C ASP A 46 0.26 -11.53 -6.21
N THR A 47 0.81 -10.81 -5.23
CA THR A 47 1.01 -9.36 -5.29
C THR A 47 1.98 -8.99 -6.40
N PHE A 48 3.09 -9.72 -6.51
CA PHE A 48 4.10 -9.52 -7.56
C PHE A 48 3.51 -9.66 -8.96
N ILE A 49 2.79 -10.76 -9.24
CA ILE A 49 2.16 -10.96 -10.56
C ILE A 49 1.16 -9.84 -10.86
N SER A 50 0.35 -9.45 -9.87
CA SER A 50 -0.59 -8.33 -10.03
C SER A 50 0.11 -7.01 -10.34
N LEU A 51 1.22 -6.71 -9.65
CA LEU A 51 2.01 -5.51 -9.88
C LEU A 51 2.66 -5.55 -11.27
N TRP A 52 3.19 -6.69 -11.69
CA TRP A 52 3.81 -6.85 -13.01
C TRP A 52 2.81 -6.57 -14.14
N HIS A 53 1.58 -7.10 -14.05
CA HIS A 53 0.51 -6.78 -15.00
C HIS A 53 0.16 -5.28 -14.98
N PHE A 54 -0.07 -4.71 -13.78
CA PHE A 54 -0.40 -3.29 -13.63
C PHE A 54 0.68 -2.38 -14.23
N MET A 55 1.96 -2.67 -13.98
CA MET A 55 3.08 -1.90 -14.52
C MET A 55 3.16 -1.98 -16.04
N ASN A 56 2.86 -3.15 -16.63
CA ASN A 56 2.81 -3.31 -18.08
C ASN A 56 1.64 -2.56 -18.74
N GLU A 57 0.52 -2.40 -18.04
CA GLU A 57 -0.63 -1.63 -18.55
C GLU A 57 -0.37 -0.12 -18.54
N ILE A 58 0.32 0.40 -17.51
CA ILE A 58 0.61 1.84 -17.39
C ILE A 58 1.87 2.27 -18.14
N ARG A 59 2.75 1.32 -18.51
CA ARG A 59 3.99 1.60 -19.23
C ARG A 59 3.67 2.06 -20.64
N THR A 60 3.69 3.36 -20.84
CA THR A 60 3.54 3.98 -22.15
C THR A 60 4.89 3.95 -22.89
N ASN A 61 4.86 3.68 -24.20
CA ASN A 61 5.99 3.85 -25.13
C ASN A 61 7.09 2.77 -25.18
N GLU A 62 6.94 1.60 -24.55
CA GLU A 62 7.89 0.49 -24.73
C GLU A 62 7.23 -0.74 -25.39
N PRO A 63 7.88 -1.37 -26.38
CA PRO A 63 7.36 -2.56 -27.03
C PRO A 63 7.40 -3.79 -26.12
N GLY A 64 6.31 -4.58 -26.14
CA GLY A 64 6.20 -5.84 -25.38
C GLY A 64 5.98 -5.65 -23.87
N PRO A 65 5.92 -6.74 -23.10
CA PRO A 65 5.90 -6.68 -21.64
C PRO A 65 7.32 -6.49 -21.07
N PHE A 66 7.42 -5.87 -19.90
CA PHE A 66 8.65 -5.79 -19.12
C PHE A 66 9.10 -7.21 -18.70
N PRO A 67 10.38 -7.56 -18.82
CA PRO A 67 10.87 -8.89 -18.45
C PRO A 67 10.52 -9.26 -17.00
N ILE A 68 9.86 -10.41 -16.82
CA ILE A 68 9.31 -10.81 -15.52
C ILE A 68 10.41 -11.07 -14.49
N GLU A 69 11.57 -11.60 -14.92
CA GLU A 69 12.73 -11.86 -14.06
C GLU A 69 13.29 -10.55 -13.49
N LYS A 70 13.43 -9.51 -14.33
CA LYS A 70 13.87 -8.19 -13.88
C LYS A 70 12.85 -7.54 -12.94
N ALA A 71 11.56 -7.74 -13.19
CA ALA A 71 10.52 -7.24 -12.29
C ALA A 71 10.57 -7.97 -10.95
N PHE A 72 10.83 -9.27 -10.96
CA PHE A 72 10.96 -10.06 -9.75
C PHE A 72 12.18 -9.60 -8.93
N GLU A 73 13.33 -9.38 -9.56
CA GLU A 73 14.51 -8.82 -8.90
C GLU A 73 14.22 -7.45 -8.29
N SER A 74 13.56 -6.56 -9.03
CA SER A 74 13.13 -5.24 -8.53
C SER A 74 12.15 -5.37 -7.35
N PHE A 75 11.14 -6.25 -7.43
CA PHE A 75 10.20 -6.51 -6.34
C PHE A 75 10.89 -7.05 -5.10
N TYR A 76 11.75 -8.06 -5.27
CA TYR A 76 12.48 -8.71 -4.19
C TYR A 76 13.45 -7.76 -3.48
N ASN A 77 14.15 -6.92 -4.24
CA ASN A 77 15.07 -5.90 -3.71
C ASN A 77 14.34 -4.64 -3.22
N GLY A 78 13.00 -4.60 -3.29
CA GLY A 78 12.19 -3.46 -2.84
C GLY A 78 12.26 -2.22 -3.73
N VAL A 79 12.83 -2.32 -4.93
CA VAL A 79 13.01 -1.21 -5.88
C VAL A 79 11.78 -1.12 -6.79
N HIS A 80 10.61 -0.87 -6.20
CA HIS A 80 9.34 -0.72 -6.92
C HIS A 80 8.43 0.28 -6.20
N SER A 81 7.35 0.71 -6.86
CA SER A 81 6.35 1.59 -6.26
C SER A 81 5.83 0.99 -4.95
N HIS A 82 5.92 1.76 -3.85
CA HIS A 82 5.54 1.36 -2.50
C HIS A 82 6.32 0.16 -1.92
N GLY A 83 7.49 -0.16 -2.49
CA GLY A 83 8.45 -1.09 -1.90
C GLY A 83 9.30 -0.46 -0.80
N PRO A 84 9.98 -1.26 0.04
CA PRO A 84 10.03 -2.73 0.02
C PRO A 84 8.76 -3.40 0.58
N PHE A 85 8.26 -4.41 -0.13
CA PHE A 85 7.02 -5.10 0.24
C PHE A 85 7.04 -5.69 1.66
N PHE A 86 8.12 -6.37 2.03
CA PHE A 86 8.20 -7.06 3.32
C PHE A 86 8.25 -6.07 4.49
N ASP A 87 8.99 -4.97 4.35
CA ASP A 87 9.04 -3.92 5.36
C ASP A 87 7.69 -3.23 5.52
N HIS A 88 6.97 -3.01 4.41
CA HIS A 88 5.62 -2.45 4.44
C HIS A 88 4.68 -3.34 5.26
N VAL A 89 4.69 -4.65 5.01
CA VAL A 89 3.91 -5.64 5.75
C VAL A 89 4.33 -5.70 7.22
N LEU A 90 5.64 -5.72 7.50
CA LEU A 90 6.18 -5.85 8.84
C LEU A 90 5.79 -4.67 9.72
N GLN A 91 5.85 -3.44 9.20
CA GLN A 91 5.43 -2.25 9.96
C GLN A 91 3.98 -2.35 10.41
N TYR A 92 3.06 -2.63 9.48
CA TYR A 92 1.64 -2.76 9.84
C TYR A 92 1.34 -3.95 10.73
N TRP A 93 2.07 -5.07 10.56
CA TRP A 93 1.97 -6.23 11.43
C TRP A 93 2.36 -5.87 12.86
N THR A 94 3.55 -5.34 13.08
CA THR A 94 4.04 -4.93 14.41
C THR A 94 3.11 -3.92 15.06
N GLU A 95 2.66 -2.91 14.32
CA GLU A 95 1.77 -1.89 14.86
C GLU A 95 0.37 -2.42 15.19
N SER A 96 -0.10 -3.44 14.47
CA SER A 96 -1.35 -4.13 14.82
C SER A 96 -1.25 -4.91 16.13
N LEU A 97 -0.06 -5.43 16.47
CA LEU A 97 0.18 -6.07 17.77
C LEU A 97 0.23 -5.03 18.90
N ASN A 98 0.85 -3.87 18.65
CA ASN A 98 0.94 -2.78 19.62
C ASN A 98 -0.42 -2.10 19.87
N SER A 99 -1.26 -2.00 18.84
CA SER A 99 -2.53 -1.26 18.87
C SER A 99 -3.70 -2.05 18.26
N PRO A 100 -4.09 -3.20 18.84
CA PRO A 100 -5.09 -4.11 18.27
C PRO A 100 -6.48 -3.48 18.14
N ASN A 101 -6.80 -2.49 18.98
CA ASN A 101 -8.05 -1.75 18.89
C ASN A 101 -8.06 -0.73 17.74
N LYS A 102 -6.91 -0.35 17.19
CA LYS A 102 -6.76 0.70 16.16
C LYS A 102 -6.56 0.10 14.77
N ILE A 103 -5.75 -0.96 14.69
CA ILE A 103 -5.30 -1.55 13.42
C ILE A 103 -5.77 -3.00 13.34
N VAL A 104 -6.54 -3.30 12.31
CA VAL A 104 -6.94 -4.67 11.97
C VAL A 104 -6.07 -5.14 10.82
N PHE A 105 -5.27 -6.18 11.07
CA PHE A 105 -4.42 -6.80 10.07
C PHE A 105 -5.14 -8.00 9.44
N LEU A 106 -5.46 -7.91 8.14
CA LEU A 106 -6.19 -8.93 7.40
C LEU A 106 -5.29 -9.58 6.35
N LYS A 107 -5.25 -10.91 6.38
CA LYS A 107 -4.63 -11.70 5.31
C LYS A 107 -5.71 -12.15 4.32
N SER A 108 -5.61 -11.70 3.08
CA SER A 108 -6.46 -12.15 1.99
C SER A 108 -6.19 -13.64 1.71
N ARG A 109 -7.24 -14.45 1.81
CA ARG A 109 -7.23 -15.86 1.39
C ARG A 109 -7.73 -15.89 -0.06
N ARG A 110 -6.83 -16.18 -0.99
CA ARG A 110 -7.21 -16.83 -2.25
C ARG A 110 -6.91 -18.31 -2.10
#